data_AF-A0A6B3EGM8-F1
#
_entry.id   AF-A0A6B3EGM8-F1
#
_cell.length_a   1.000
_cell.length_b   1.000
_cell.length_c   1.000
_cell.angle_alpha   90.00
_cell.angle_beta   90.00
_cell.angle_gamma   90.00
#
_symmetry.space_group_name_H-M   'P 1'
#
loop_
_entity.id
_entity.type
_entity.pdbx_description
1 polymer ?
#
loop_
_entity_poly.entity_id
_entity_poly.type
_entity_poly.pdbx_seq_one_letter_code
_entity_poly.pdbx_strand_id
1 'polypeptide(L)'
;MVSTRAVPNLAFRRLRGPRSAGEFAAAVRRSAREIGEQVACDARYIGRVESGEIRCPNYAYERVFLHMFPGANLVDLGFSPRESVRGRGVQSAADAPSSPTSPLLGSDTDEECDVLRRVFMTSGSTTMAAASLSLGLGGMTASVSLPAQRRVGEAEVHAVEKAVRQIRLLDDRHGGDGLYRRASQPLRAAYALLDSGTATRRSTADRLHSGAGELAISVGWLAHDSGRFEDARSHYAEALATARVAGDHALEAHAFCNASFLARDTGR
;
A
#
# COMPACT_ATOMS: atom_id res chain seq x y z
N MET A 1 29.99 -2.84 -11.75
CA MET A 1 29.50 -1.46 -11.60
C MET A 1 29.43 -1.13 -10.12
N VAL A 2 30.18 -0.15 -9.64
CA VAL A 2 30.20 0.23 -8.23
C VAL A 2 28.87 0.89 -7.90
N SER A 3 27.94 0.12 -7.31
CA SER A 3 26.69 0.67 -6.75
C SER A 3 27.10 1.72 -5.73
N THR A 4 26.91 3.00 -6.06
CA THR A 4 27.19 4.11 -5.14
C THR A 4 26.20 3.94 -4.00
N ARG A 5 26.67 3.38 -2.87
CA ARG A 5 25.85 3.01 -1.72
C ARG A 5 24.99 4.22 -1.36
N ALA A 6 23.66 4.04 -1.40
CA ALA A 6 22.73 5.12 -1.06
C ALA A 6 23.10 5.65 0.33
N VAL A 7 23.29 6.97 0.43
CA VAL A 7 23.61 7.63 1.70
C VAL A 7 22.30 7.79 2.47
N PRO A 8 22.17 7.21 3.67
CA PRO A 8 20.93 7.30 4.44
C PRO A 8 20.55 8.75 4.77
N ASN A 9 19.27 9.09 4.63
CA ASN A 9 18.76 10.40 5.00
C ASN A 9 18.47 10.46 6.52
N LEU A 10 19.53 10.73 7.29
CA LEU A 10 19.44 10.85 8.74
C LEU A 10 18.68 12.10 9.21
N ALA A 11 18.65 13.16 8.39
CA ALA A 11 17.92 14.39 8.70
C ALA A 11 16.41 14.11 8.73
N PHE A 12 15.89 13.48 7.67
CA PHE A 12 14.49 13.09 7.60
C PHE A 12 14.10 12.09 8.69
N ARG A 13 15.00 11.16 9.03
CA ARG A 13 14.80 10.24 10.16
C ARG A 13 14.69 10.95 11.51
N ARG A 14 15.44 12.04 11.72
CA ARG A 14 15.31 12.89 12.93
C ARG A 14 13.96 13.62 12.95
N LEU A 15 13.48 14.08 11.81
CA LEU A 15 12.17 14.76 11.67
C LEU A 15 10.99 13.81 11.89
N ARG A 16 11.12 12.54 11.51
CA ARG A 16 10.17 11.50 11.91
C ARG A 16 10.16 11.33 13.44
N GLY A 17 11.33 11.39 14.07
CA GLY A 17 11.47 11.26 15.52
C GLY A 17 11.01 9.88 16.01
N PRO A 18 10.26 9.79 17.11
CA PRO A 18 9.83 8.50 17.68
C PRO A 18 8.66 7.84 16.93
N ARG A 19 8.01 8.56 16.00
CA ARG A 19 6.86 8.04 15.25
C ARG A 19 7.28 6.86 14.38
N SER A 20 6.43 5.85 14.23
CA SER A 20 6.68 4.79 13.25
C SER A 20 6.68 5.34 11.81
N ALA A 21 7.21 4.57 10.85
CA ALA A 21 7.23 4.98 9.46
C ALA A 21 5.81 5.25 8.91
N GLY A 22 4.84 4.40 9.22
CA GLY A 22 3.46 4.61 8.77
C GLY A 22 2.69 5.64 9.60
N GLU A 23 3.01 5.85 10.88
CA GLU A 23 2.48 7.02 11.63
C GLU A 23 2.94 8.33 11.00
N PHE A 24 4.19 8.40 10.56
CA PHE A 24 4.69 9.56 9.86
C PHE A 24 4.08 9.71 8.47
N ALA A 25 3.97 8.62 7.71
CA ALA A 25 3.26 8.62 6.43
C ALA A 25 1.80 9.09 6.58
N ALA A 26 1.11 8.70 7.65
CA ALA A 26 -0.23 9.19 7.96
C ALA A 26 -0.26 10.69 8.25
N ALA A 27 0.75 11.24 8.92
CA ALA A 27 0.90 12.68 9.11
C ALA A 27 1.19 13.42 7.79
N VAL A 28 2.00 12.84 6.90
CA VAL A 28 2.27 13.35 5.54
C VAL A 28 0.96 13.39 4.73
N ARG A 29 0.19 12.29 4.70
CA ARG A 29 -1.11 12.24 4.02
C ARG A 29 -2.14 13.22 4.60
N ARG A 30 -2.06 13.55 5.90
CA ARG A 30 -2.93 14.56 6.53
C ARG A 30 -2.54 15.95 6.07
N SER A 31 -1.26 16.27 6.15
CA SER A 31 -0.69 17.55 5.72
C SER A 31 -0.95 17.81 4.24
N ALA A 32 -0.85 16.79 3.40
CA ALA A 32 -1.18 16.89 1.98
C ALA A 32 -2.63 17.32 1.74
N ARG A 33 -3.58 16.75 2.50
CA ARG A 33 -5.01 17.15 2.39
C ARG A 33 -5.25 18.60 2.80
N GLU A 34 -4.48 19.13 3.74
CA GLU A 34 -4.60 20.53 4.18
C GLU A 34 -4.21 21.51 3.07
N ILE A 35 -3.23 21.14 2.23
CA ILE A 35 -2.75 21.98 1.11
C ILE A 35 -3.32 21.59 -0.26
N GLY A 36 -4.30 20.68 -0.30
CA GLY A 36 -4.90 20.21 -1.55
C GLY A 36 -4.03 19.28 -2.39
N GLU A 37 -2.94 18.77 -1.83
CA GLU A 37 -2.07 17.80 -2.47
C GLU A 37 -2.58 16.37 -2.29
N GLN A 38 -2.39 15.56 -3.33
CA GLN A 38 -2.81 14.17 -3.34
C GLN A 38 -1.58 13.27 -3.40
N VAL A 39 -1.18 12.76 -2.23
CA VAL A 39 -0.03 11.87 -2.09
C VAL A 39 -0.44 10.53 -1.47
N ALA A 40 0.04 9.44 -2.04
CA ALA A 40 -0.16 8.08 -1.55
C ALA A 40 1.00 7.63 -0.64
N CYS A 41 1.41 8.49 0.29
CA CYS A 41 2.55 8.20 1.16
C CYS A 41 2.25 7.00 2.06
N ASP A 42 3.10 5.98 2.09
CA ASP A 42 3.02 4.83 2.99
C ASP A 42 4.32 4.64 3.79
N ALA A 43 4.34 3.66 4.70
CA ALA A 43 5.52 3.37 5.53
C ALA A 43 6.76 3.06 4.68
N ARG A 44 6.58 2.40 3.53
CA ARG A 44 7.66 2.06 2.61
C ARG A 44 8.24 3.28 1.91
N TYR A 45 7.42 4.21 1.45
CA TYR A 45 7.89 5.49 0.89
C TYR A 45 8.81 6.21 1.89
N ILE A 46 8.39 6.28 3.16
CA ILE A 46 9.21 6.85 4.24
C ILE A 46 10.51 6.06 4.41
N GLY A 47 10.46 4.73 4.41
CA GLY A 47 11.65 3.87 4.46
C GLY A 47 12.63 4.13 3.31
N ARG A 48 12.13 4.31 2.08
CA ARG A 48 12.93 4.61 0.88
C ARG A 48 13.55 6.01 0.92
N VAL A 49 12.85 6.98 1.51
CA VAL A 49 13.42 8.30 1.80
C VAL A 49 14.54 8.18 2.82
N GLU A 50 14.30 7.51 3.95
CA GLU A 50 15.29 7.36 5.03
C GLU A 50 16.52 6.55 4.64
N SER A 51 16.37 5.55 3.78
CA SER A 51 17.49 4.76 3.24
C SER A 51 18.33 5.53 2.22
N GLY A 52 17.82 6.66 1.71
CA GLY A 52 18.46 7.45 0.65
C GLY A 52 18.24 6.90 -0.76
N GLU A 53 17.33 5.92 -0.93
CA GLU A 53 16.89 5.49 -2.25
C GLU A 53 16.17 6.63 -2.98
N ILE A 54 15.28 7.34 -2.27
CA ILE A 54 14.63 8.55 -2.77
C ILE A 54 15.49 9.75 -2.36
N ARG A 55 16.37 10.18 -3.27
CA ARG A 55 17.24 11.36 -3.06
C ARG A 55 16.54 12.68 -3.37
N CYS A 56 15.55 12.66 -4.23
CA CYS A 56 14.75 13.83 -4.58
C CYS A 56 13.28 13.41 -4.66
N PRO A 57 12.42 13.89 -3.76
CA PRO A 57 10.99 13.63 -3.83
C PRO A 57 10.40 14.40 -5.03
N ASN A 58 9.27 13.93 -5.55
CA ASN A 58 8.56 14.66 -6.60
C ASN A 58 7.93 15.96 -6.03
N TYR A 59 7.37 16.80 -6.91
CA TYR A 59 6.89 18.13 -6.52
C TYR A 59 5.73 18.09 -5.51
N ALA A 60 4.85 17.09 -5.58
CA ALA A 60 3.76 16.96 -4.62
C ALA A 60 4.31 16.70 -3.21
N TYR A 61 5.19 15.70 -3.07
CA TYR A 61 5.84 15.40 -1.80
C TYR A 61 6.70 16.56 -1.27
N GLU A 62 7.42 17.26 -2.15
CA GLU A 62 8.17 18.46 -1.78
C GLU A 62 7.27 19.52 -1.13
N ARG A 63 6.15 19.88 -1.77
CA ARG A 63 5.21 20.86 -1.21
C ARG A 63 4.66 20.41 0.14
N VAL A 64 4.32 19.13 0.27
CA VAL A 64 3.84 18.56 1.54
C VAL A 64 4.90 18.65 2.63
N PHE A 65 6.16 18.30 2.35
CA PHE A 65 7.22 18.36 3.35
C PHE A 65 7.56 19.79 3.76
N LEU A 66 7.57 20.73 2.83
CA LEU A 66 7.80 22.15 3.14
C LEU A 66 6.65 22.75 3.97
N HIS A 67 5.41 22.29 3.75
CA HIS A 67 4.27 22.66 4.60
C HIS A 67 4.39 22.07 6.02
N MET A 68 4.81 20.80 6.13
CA MET A 68 5.01 20.12 7.41
C MET A 68 6.14 20.72 8.25
N PHE A 69 7.17 21.25 7.60
CA PHE A 69 8.36 21.81 8.25
C PHE A 69 8.62 23.23 7.75
N PRO A 70 7.83 24.22 8.23
CA PRO A 70 7.98 25.59 7.80
C PRO A 70 9.39 26.12 8.08
N GLY A 71 9.99 26.79 7.09
CA GLY A 71 11.34 27.36 7.20
C GLY A 71 12.48 26.39 6.91
N ALA A 72 12.21 25.09 6.72
CA ALA A 72 13.18 24.14 6.20
C ALA A 72 13.17 24.15 4.66
N ASN A 73 14.32 23.93 4.04
CA ASN A 73 14.43 23.62 2.61
C ASN A 73 14.69 22.12 2.38
N LEU A 74 14.63 21.66 1.14
CA LEU A 74 14.86 20.24 0.81
C LEU A 74 16.22 19.70 1.30
N VAL A 75 17.26 20.51 1.31
CA VAL A 75 18.61 20.12 1.79
C VAL A 75 18.60 19.95 3.31
N ASP A 76 17.89 20.78 4.05
CA ASP A 76 17.70 20.65 5.51
C ASP A 76 16.94 19.36 5.87
N LEU A 77 16.02 18.95 4.99
CA LEU A 77 15.31 17.67 5.06
C LEU A 77 16.17 16.48 4.60
N GLY A 78 17.42 16.71 4.17
CA GLY A 78 18.38 15.70 3.73
C GLY A 78 18.18 15.20 2.29
N PHE A 79 17.42 15.92 1.46
CA PHE A 79 17.28 15.64 0.04
C PHE A 79 18.34 16.35 -0.78
N SER A 80 18.68 15.77 -1.93
CA SER A 80 19.60 16.36 -2.88
C SER A 80 18.86 17.38 -3.77
N PRO A 81 19.51 18.51 -4.13
CA PRO A 81 18.95 19.43 -5.12
C PRO A 81 18.61 18.70 -6.43
N ARG A 82 17.46 19.00 -7.02
CA ARG A 82 16.99 18.37 -8.28
C ARG A 82 18.04 18.43 -9.39
N GLU A 83 18.75 19.53 -9.49
CA GLU A 83 19.84 19.77 -10.44
C GLU A 83 20.99 18.77 -10.29
N SER A 84 21.33 18.38 -9.05
CA SER A 84 22.37 17.39 -8.77
C SER A 84 21.93 15.96 -9.12
N VAL A 85 20.63 15.67 -9.07
CA VAL A 85 20.06 14.36 -9.44
C VAL A 85 19.89 14.23 -10.95
N ARG A 86 19.48 15.30 -11.64
CA ARG A 86 19.38 15.35 -13.12
C ARG A 86 20.74 15.51 -13.80
N GLY A 87 21.68 16.23 -13.19
CA GLY A 87 22.98 16.58 -13.76
C GLY A 87 23.95 15.41 -14.01
N ARG A 88 23.70 14.23 -13.43
CA ARG A 88 24.49 13.02 -13.74
C ARG A 88 24.22 12.46 -15.15
N GLY A 89 23.12 12.87 -15.80
CA GLY A 89 22.82 12.47 -17.19
C GLY A 89 23.40 13.39 -18.27
N VAL A 90 23.87 14.60 -17.93
CA VAL A 90 24.17 15.66 -18.93
C VAL A 90 25.65 16.09 -18.93
N GLN A 91 26.44 15.77 -17.89
CA GLN A 91 27.86 16.15 -17.82
C GLN A 91 28.81 15.30 -18.69
N SER A 92 28.32 14.54 -19.69
CA SER A 92 29.18 13.92 -20.71
C SER A 92 29.19 14.69 -22.04
N ALA A 93 28.52 15.84 -22.12
CA ALA A 93 28.49 16.70 -23.30
C ALA A 93 28.70 18.17 -22.90
N ALA A 94 29.89 18.48 -22.38
CA ALA A 94 30.36 19.85 -22.27
C ALA A 94 31.46 20.05 -23.31
N ASP A 95 31.08 20.52 -24.50
CA ASP A 95 31.92 21.43 -25.27
C ASP A 95 31.07 22.31 -26.22
N ALA A 96 31.40 23.61 -26.21
CA ALA A 96 30.98 24.73 -27.07
C ALA A 96 29.81 25.67 -26.64
N PRO A 97 29.89 26.99 -26.97
CA PRO A 97 29.34 28.08 -26.13
C PRO A 97 28.20 28.96 -26.75
N SER A 98 27.44 29.60 -25.85
CA SER A 98 26.63 30.84 -25.87
C SER A 98 26.12 31.42 -27.21
N SER A 99 24.84 31.81 -27.41
CA SER A 99 24.07 32.89 -26.72
C SER A 99 22.57 32.91 -27.21
N PRO A 100 21.69 33.91 -26.91
CA PRO A 100 20.39 33.66 -26.27
C PRO A 100 19.14 34.07 -27.12
N THR A 101 17.92 33.76 -26.63
CA THR A 101 16.69 34.60 -26.54
C THR A 101 15.41 33.73 -26.58
N SER A 102 14.56 33.88 -25.55
CA SER A 102 13.31 33.19 -25.20
C SER A 102 12.11 33.42 -26.16
N PRO A 103 10.85 33.05 -25.82
CA PRO A 103 10.30 31.85 -25.16
C PRO A 103 9.15 31.22 -25.98
N LEU A 104 8.81 29.94 -25.81
CA LEU A 104 7.43 29.45 -25.99
C LEU A 104 7.25 28.01 -25.45
N LEU A 105 6.05 27.81 -24.92
CA LEU A 105 5.46 26.63 -24.28
C LEU A 105 6.04 25.26 -24.70
N GLY A 106 6.38 24.47 -23.67
CA GLY A 106 6.52 23.02 -23.74
C GLY A 106 6.12 22.42 -22.40
N SER A 107 4.84 22.09 -22.30
CA SER A 107 4.23 21.36 -21.18
C SER A 107 4.80 19.94 -21.13
N ASP A 108 5.76 19.68 -20.23
CA ASP A 108 6.05 18.34 -19.72
C ASP A 108 5.56 18.25 -18.26
N THR A 109 4.24 18.36 -18.13
CA THR A 109 3.48 17.86 -16.99
C THR A 109 2.87 16.53 -17.42
N ASP A 110 3.63 15.45 -17.31
CA ASP A 110 3.07 14.10 -17.36
C ASP A 110 4.06 13.12 -16.71
N GLU A 111 3.58 11.95 -16.26
CA GLU A 111 4.33 10.79 -15.72
C GLU A 111 4.32 10.50 -14.20
N GLU A 112 3.42 11.06 -13.36
CA GLU A 112 3.17 10.40 -12.04
C GLU A 112 1.86 10.77 -11.30
N CYS A 113 0.86 11.35 -11.97
CA CYS A 113 -0.40 11.79 -11.32
C CYS A 113 -1.63 10.89 -11.57
N ASP A 114 -1.49 9.73 -12.21
CA ASP A 114 -2.64 8.98 -12.75
C ASP A 114 -3.03 7.70 -11.97
N VAL A 115 -3.21 7.81 -10.64
CA VAL A 115 -3.87 6.73 -9.85
C VAL A 115 -5.03 7.23 -8.98
N LEU A 116 -5.53 8.45 -9.21
CA LEU A 116 -6.75 8.93 -8.58
C LEU A 116 -7.99 8.59 -9.38
N ARG A 117 -8.38 7.32 -9.30
CA ARG A 117 -9.77 6.93 -9.57
C ARG A 117 -10.45 6.01 -8.56
N ARG A 118 -9.97 5.91 -7.32
CA ARG A 118 -10.79 5.24 -6.28
C ARG A 118 -10.52 5.62 -4.82
N VAL A 119 -10.91 6.84 -4.45
CA VAL A 119 -11.46 7.11 -3.12
C VAL A 119 -12.76 7.91 -3.29
N PHE A 120 -13.86 7.23 -3.57
CA PHE A 120 -15.19 7.72 -3.20
C PHE A 120 -16.19 6.56 -3.14
N MET A 121 -17.13 6.66 -2.18
CA MET A 121 -18.28 5.78 -1.90
C MET A 121 -18.07 4.63 -0.90
N THR A 122 -17.95 4.94 0.40
CA THR A 122 -18.75 4.22 1.42
C THR A 122 -19.02 5.13 2.62
N SER A 123 -19.92 6.09 2.44
CA SER A 123 -20.73 6.64 3.52
C SER A 123 -22.14 6.08 3.34
N GLY A 124 -22.52 5.16 4.22
CA GLY A 124 -23.81 4.47 4.20
C GLY A 124 -24.25 4.08 5.60
N SER A 125 -25.04 4.98 6.20
CA SER A 125 -26.08 4.78 7.21
C SER A 125 -25.82 3.89 8.43
N THR A 126 -25.62 4.54 9.57
CA THR A 126 -25.90 4.00 10.90
C THR A 126 -27.41 3.89 11.11
N THR A 127 -27.95 2.66 11.15
CA THR A 127 -29.22 2.38 11.83
C THR A 127 -28.92 1.69 13.16
N MET A 128 -29.19 2.41 14.25
CA MET A 128 -29.28 1.81 15.57
C MET A 128 -30.61 1.06 15.67
N ALA A 129 -30.56 -0.21 16.05
CA ALA A 129 -31.71 -0.93 16.59
C ALA A 129 -31.28 -1.58 17.91
N ALA A 130 -31.79 -1.02 19.01
CA ALA A 130 -31.77 -1.63 20.31
C ALA A 130 -32.86 -2.71 20.38
N ALA A 131 -32.51 -3.92 20.83
CA ALA A 131 -33.46 -4.86 21.39
C ALA A 131 -32.76 -5.71 22.46
N SER A 132 -33.32 -5.64 23.65
CA SER A 132 -32.90 -6.22 24.91
C SER A 132 -33.29 -7.70 25.08
N LEU A 133 -32.48 -8.40 25.90
CA LEU A 133 -32.81 -9.47 26.85
C LEU A 133 -33.58 -10.72 26.37
N SER A 134 -32.91 -11.88 26.45
CA SER A 134 -33.37 -13.00 27.29
C SER A 134 -32.31 -14.12 27.36
N LEU A 135 -31.68 -14.30 28.52
CA LEU A 135 -31.06 -15.56 28.93
C LEU A 135 -32.18 -16.56 29.24
N GLY A 136 -32.28 -17.63 28.46
CA GLY A 136 -33.14 -18.77 28.73
C GLY A 136 -32.33 -20.06 28.64
N LEU A 137 -31.98 -20.61 29.80
CA LEU A 137 -31.46 -21.96 29.97
C LEU A 137 -32.57 -22.96 29.69
N GLY A 138 -32.40 -23.89 28.75
CA GLY A 138 -33.32 -25.03 28.63
C GLY A 138 -33.18 -25.86 27.37
N GLY A 139 -32.89 -27.15 27.54
CA GLY A 139 -33.30 -28.19 26.61
C GLY A 139 -32.21 -28.76 25.71
N MET A 140 -31.51 -29.78 26.22
CA MET A 140 -30.71 -30.70 25.42
C MET A 140 -31.64 -31.53 24.53
N THR A 141 -31.60 -31.32 23.21
CA THR A 141 -31.91 -32.35 22.22
C THR A 141 -30.79 -32.35 21.20
N ALA A 142 -29.92 -33.35 21.28
CA ALA A 142 -28.90 -33.62 20.29
C ALA A 142 -29.57 -34.00 18.97
N SER A 143 -29.78 -33.05 18.08
CA SER A 143 -29.84 -33.34 16.65
C SER A 143 -28.39 -33.54 16.20
N VAL A 144 -28.04 -34.76 15.82
CA VAL A 144 -26.87 -34.99 14.96
C VAL A 144 -27.21 -34.35 13.62
N SER A 145 -26.98 -33.03 13.52
CA SER A 145 -26.83 -32.40 12.23
C SER A 145 -25.57 -33.00 11.63
N LEU A 146 -25.74 -33.80 10.58
CA LEU A 146 -24.70 -33.98 9.56
C LEU A 146 -24.03 -32.61 9.37
N PRO A 147 -22.68 -32.51 9.31
CA PRO A 147 -22.03 -31.22 9.18
C PRO A 147 -22.61 -30.56 7.93
N ALA A 148 -23.53 -29.62 8.14
CA ALA A 148 -24.11 -28.84 7.08
C ALA A 148 -22.90 -28.18 6.44
N GLN A 149 -22.59 -28.54 5.20
CA GLN A 149 -21.52 -27.92 4.44
C GLN A 149 -21.66 -26.42 4.68
N ARG A 150 -20.73 -25.87 5.45
CA ARG A 150 -20.89 -24.54 6.04
C ARG A 150 -20.75 -23.58 4.89
N ARG A 151 -21.87 -23.21 4.28
CA ARG A 151 -21.90 -22.36 3.10
C ARG A 151 -21.25 -21.05 3.45
N VAL A 152 -20.32 -20.62 2.61
CA VAL A 152 -19.65 -19.34 2.77
C VAL A 152 -20.68 -18.24 2.56
N GLY A 153 -20.87 -17.41 3.58
CA GLY A 153 -21.86 -16.35 3.61
C GLY A 153 -21.22 -14.98 3.80
N GLU A 154 -22.07 -13.97 4.02
CA GLU A 154 -21.65 -12.59 4.22
C GLU A 154 -20.73 -12.41 5.44
N ALA A 155 -20.90 -13.23 6.48
CA ALA A 155 -20.08 -13.16 7.68
C ALA A 155 -18.61 -13.51 7.40
N GLU A 156 -18.36 -14.57 6.65
CA GLU A 156 -17.02 -14.99 6.25
C GLU A 156 -16.36 -13.96 5.33
N VAL A 157 -17.10 -13.42 4.34
CA VAL A 157 -16.59 -12.35 3.47
C VAL A 157 -16.22 -11.11 4.29
N HIS A 158 -17.09 -10.69 5.21
CA HIS A 158 -16.80 -9.53 6.06
C HIS A 158 -15.59 -9.77 6.97
N ALA A 159 -15.37 -11.00 7.44
CA ALA A 159 -14.21 -11.35 8.24
C ALA A 159 -12.90 -11.21 7.43
N VAL A 160 -12.90 -11.63 6.16
CA VAL A 160 -11.78 -11.46 5.23
C VAL A 160 -11.50 -9.96 4.98
N GLU A 161 -12.53 -9.19 4.62
CA GLU A 161 -12.39 -7.74 4.40
C GLU A 161 -11.89 -7.00 5.65
N LYS A 162 -12.35 -7.41 6.84
CA LYS A 162 -11.87 -6.87 8.11
C LYS A 162 -10.41 -7.23 8.36
N ALA A 163 -9.99 -8.45 8.03
CA ALA A 163 -8.60 -8.87 8.17
C ALA A 163 -7.66 -8.06 7.27
N VAL A 164 -8.06 -7.75 6.03
CA VAL A 164 -7.32 -6.84 5.14
C VAL A 164 -7.09 -5.49 5.82
N ARG A 165 -8.17 -4.86 6.30
CA ARG A 165 -8.09 -3.56 6.97
C ARG A 165 -7.18 -3.62 8.20
N GLN A 166 -7.28 -4.69 8.99
CA GLN A 166 -6.47 -4.86 10.20
C GLN A 166 -4.99 -5.04 9.89
N ILE A 167 -4.63 -5.81 8.85
CA ILE A 167 -3.23 -5.99 8.45
C ILE A 167 -2.64 -4.66 7.99
N ARG A 168 -3.35 -3.90 7.15
CA ARG A 168 -2.90 -2.58 6.68
C ARG A 168 -2.67 -1.61 7.85
N LEU A 169 -3.58 -1.57 8.83
CA LEU A 169 -3.42 -0.74 10.03
C LEU A 169 -2.24 -1.17 10.91
N LEU A 170 -2.02 -2.49 11.04
CA LEU A 170 -0.90 -3.01 11.81
C LEU A 170 0.43 -2.71 11.14
N ASP A 171 0.50 -2.82 9.81
CA ASP A 171 1.69 -2.45 9.08
C ASP A 171 1.99 -0.95 9.20
N ASP A 172 0.99 -0.08 8.98
CA ASP A 172 1.14 1.36 9.15
C ASP A 172 1.70 1.71 10.55
N ARG A 173 1.31 0.96 11.59
CA ARG A 173 1.79 1.21 12.95
C ARG A 173 3.18 0.64 13.22
N HIS A 174 3.48 -0.57 12.75
CA HIS A 174 4.63 -1.35 13.23
C HIS A 174 5.72 -1.58 12.17
N GLY A 175 5.44 -1.33 10.89
CA GLY A 175 6.26 -1.77 9.77
C GLY A 175 6.22 -3.29 9.55
N GLY A 176 6.83 -3.74 8.45
CA GLY A 176 6.73 -5.14 8.00
C GLY A 176 7.39 -6.18 8.92
N ASP A 177 8.39 -5.79 9.71
CA ASP A 177 9.22 -6.72 10.48
C ASP A 177 8.42 -7.40 11.61
N GLY A 178 8.23 -8.71 11.43
CA GLY A 178 7.52 -9.58 12.38
C GLY A 178 6.02 -9.71 12.14
N LEU A 179 5.42 -8.89 11.26
CA LEU A 179 3.99 -8.97 10.94
C LEU A 179 3.70 -10.05 9.89
N TYR A 180 4.62 -10.32 8.97
CA TYR A 180 4.46 -11.29 7.88
C TYR A 180 3.91 -12.65 8.35
N ARG A 181 4.54 -13.27 9.38
CA ARG A 181 4.11 -14.59 9.87
C ARG A 181 2.66 -14.56 10.40
N ARG A 182 2.28 -13.49 11.10
CA ARG A 182 0.92 -13.31 11.63
C ARG A 182 -0.09 -13.03 10.51
N ALA A 183 0.27 -12.19 9.55
CA ALA A 183 -0.58 -11.84 8.41
C ALA A 183 -0.83 -13.04 7.47
N SER A 184 0.07 -14.03 7.44
CA SER A 184 -0.13 -15.26 6.67
C SER A 184 -1.29 -16.15 7.18
N GLN A 185 -1.70 -16.02 8.46
CA GLN A 185 -2.80 -16.82 9.00
C GLN A 185 -4.16 -16.45 8.38
N PRO A 186 -4.58 -15.17 8.39
CA PRO A 186 -5.80 -14.75 7.70
C PRO A 186 -5.83 -15.12 6.21
N LEU A 187 -4.70 -15.03 5.52
CA LEU A 187 -4.61 -15.40 4.10
C LEU A 187 -4.86 -16.90 3.90
N ARG A 188 -4.23 -17.77 4.70
CA ARG A 188 -4.52 -19.22 4.64
C ARG A 188 -5.98 -19.54 4.97
N ALA A 189 -6.58 -18.83 5.91
CA ALA A 189 -7.99 -19.00 6.23
C ALA A 189 -8.90 -18.57 5.05
N ALA A 190 -8.56 -17.48 4.35
CA ALA A 190 -9.30 -17.03 3.17
C ALA A 190 -9.20 -18.05 2.02
N TYR A 191 -8.02 -18.63 1.76
CA TYR A 191 -7.90 -19.70 0.75
C TYR A 191 -8.66 -20.97 1.14
N ALA A 192 -8.62 -21.37 2.41
CA ALA A 192 -9.43 -22.49 2.88
C ALA A 192 -10.94 -22.25 2.68
N LEU A 193 -11.41 -21.01 2.81
CA LEU A 193 -12.80 -20.65 2.50
C LEU A 193 -13.10 -20.76 1.00
N LEU A 194 -12.18 -20.32 0.14
CA LEU A 194 -12.31 -20.46 -1.32
C LEU A 194 -12.35 -21.93 -1.75
N ASP A 195 -11.44 -22.75 -1.20
CA ASP A 195 -11.34 -24.19 -1.51
C ASP A 195 -12.57 -24.98 -1.01
N SER A 196 -13.25 -24.50 0.04
CA SER A 196 -14.48 -25.11 0.54
C SER A 196 -15.68 -25.00 -0.42
N GLY A 197 -15.57 -24.17 -1.47
CA GLY A 197 -16.35 -24.27 -2.70
C GLY A 197 -17.86 -24.02 -2.60
N THR A 198 -18.39 -23.55 -1.46
CA THR A 198 -19.85 -23.46 -1.24
C THR A 198 -20.31 -22.05 -0.88
N ALA A 199 -19.96 -21.05 -1.70
CA ALA A 199 -20.53 -19.72 -1.57
C ALA A 199 -22.05 -19.73 -1.87
N THR A 200 -22.83 -19.08 -1.02
CA THR A 200 -24.30 -19.07 -1.14
C THR A 200 -24.79 -18.29 -2.36
N ARG A 201 -24.03 -17.28 -2.80
CA ARG A 201 -24.35 -16.40 -3.94
C ARG A 201 -23.08 -16.09 -4.73
N ARG A 202 -23.22 -15.87 -6.04
CA ARG A 202 -22.10 -15.48 -6.92
C ARG A 202 -21.41 -14.21 -6.45
N SER A 203 -22.17 -13.18 -6.09
CA SER A 203 -21.63 -11.92 -5.55
C SER A 203 -20.80 -12.10 -4.27
N THR A 204 -21.15 -13.07 -3.43
CA THR A 204 -20.40 -13.41 -2.22
C THR A 204 -19.09 -14.13 -2.58
N ALA A 205 -19.11 -15.01 -3.60
CA ALA A 205 -17.91 -15.65 -4.11
C ALA A 205 -16.93 -14.64 -4.74
N ASP A 206 -17.45 -13.70 -5.55
CA ASP A 206 -16.63 -12.68 -6.21
C ASP A 206 -15.94 -11.78 -5.16
N ARG A 207 -16.69 -11.30 -4.15
CA ARG A 207 -16.14 -10.53 -3.03
C ARG A 207 -15.14 -11.31 -2.20
N LEU A 208 -15.35 -12.61 -2.01
CA LEU A 208 -14.39 -13.46 -1.29
C LEU A 208 -13.07 -13.59 -2.07
N HIS A 209 -13.14 -13.76 -3.40
CA HIS A 209 -11.95 -13.76 -4.25
C HIS A 209 -11.23 -12.42 -4.22
N SER A 210 -11.94 -11.29 -4.39
CA SER A 210 -11.34 -9.95 -4.25
C SER A 210 -10.70 -9.76 -2.88
N GLY A 211 -11.38 -10.13 -1.79
CA GLY A 211 -10.85 -10.02 -0.43
C GLY A 211 -9.61 -10.89 -0.19
N ALA A 212 -9.59 -12.12 -0.72
CA ALA A 212 -8.42 -13.00 -0.66
C ALA A 212 -7.24 -12.42 -1.45
N GLY A 213 -7.47 -11.86 -2.63
CA GLY A 213 -6.41 -11.20 -3.39
C GLY A 213 -5.90 -9.92 -2.72
N GLU A 214 -6.77 -9.13 -2.08
CA GLU A 214 -6.34 -7.99 -1.27
C GLU A 214 -5.49 -8.41 -0.05
N LEU A 215 -5.82 -9.55 0.59
CA LEU A 215 -4.98 -10.15 1.63
C LEU A 215 -3.63 -10.58 1.05
N ALA A 216 -3.63 -11.22 -0.13
CA ALA A 216 -2.41 -11.68 -0.79
C ALA A 216 -1.49 -10.50 -1.14
N ILE A 217 -2.01 -9.38 -1.65
CA ILE A 217 -1.22 -8.15 -1.84
C ILE A 217 -0.63 -7.68 -0.50
N SER A 218 -1.45 -7.61 0.55
CA SER A 218 -1.00 -7.12 1.86
C SER A 218 0.10 -8.01 2.45
N VAL A 219 -0.03 -9.34 2.36
CA VAL A 219 0.99 -10.30 2.82
C VAL A 219 2.22 -10.28 1.93
N GLY A 220 2.04 -10.16 0.61
CA GLY A 220 3.13 -10.03 -0.36
C GLY A 220 3.98 -8.80 -0.10
N TRP A 221 3.35 -7.67 0.20
CA TRP A 221 4.02 -6.43 0.56
C TRP A 221 4.84 -6.55 1.85
N LEU A 222 4.28 -7.18 2.89
CA LEU A 222 5.03 -7.51 4.11
C LEU A 222 6.23 -8.41 3.85
N ALA A 223 6.08 -9.39 2.94
CA ALA A 223 7.18 -10.27 2.56
C ALA A 223 8.28 -9.50 1.81
N HIS A 224 7.87 -8.59 0.90
CA HIS A 224 8.77 -7.72 0.15
C HIS A 224 9.62 -6.88 1.10
N ASP A 225 8.99 -6.19 2.04
CA ASP A 225 9.67 -5.32 3.01
C ASP A 225 10.57 -6.11 3.95
N SER A 226 10.23 -7.37 4.23
CA SER A 226 11.07 -8.32 4.99
C SER A 226 12.22 -8.94 4.17
N GLY A 227 12.43 -8.53 2.91
CA GLY A 227 13.45 -9.08 2.00
C GLY A 227 13.15 -10.49 1.47
N ARG A 228 11.93 -11.01 1.69
CA ARG A 228 11.48 -12.34 1.25
C ARG A 228 10.88 -12.27 -0.15
N PHE A 229 11.73 -11.93 -1.14
CA PHE A 229 11.29 -11.63 -2.50
C PHE A 229 10.60 -12.78 -3.22
N GLU A 230 11.04 -14.02 -2.99
CA GLU A 230 10.40 -15.20 -3.58
C GLU A 230 8.97 -15.40 -3.04
N ASP A 231 8.77 -15.20 -1.74
CA ASP A 231 7.43 -15.24 -1.15
C ASP A 231 6.56 -14.08 -1.66
N ALA A 232 7.10 -12.87 -1.74
CA ALA A 232 6.39 -11.70 -2.27
C ALA A 232 5.89 -11.96 -3.70
N ARG A 233 6.75 -12.53 -4.55
CA ARG A 233 6.41 -12.91 -5.93
C ARG A 233 5.24 -13.89 -5.98
N SER A 234 5.25 -14.92 -5.13
CA SER A 234 4.17 -15.89 -5.05
C SER A 234 2.85 -15.24 -4.62
N HIS A 235 2.89 -14.41 -3.58
CA HIS A 235 1.69 -13.69 -3.09
C HIS A 235 1.10 -12.74 -4.15
N TYR A 236 1.92 -12.01 -4.89
CA TYR A 236 1.43 -11.14 -5.98
C TYR A 236 0.86 -11.94 -7.15
N ALA A 237 1.42 -13.12 -7.46
CA ALA A 237 0.87 -14.01 -8.47
C ALA A 237 -0.50 -14.58 -8.05
N GLU A 238 -0.66 -14.95 -6.77
CA GLU A 238 -1.94 -15.42 -6.23
C GLU A 238 -3.00 -14.30 -6.20
N ALA A 239 -2.59 -13.07 -5.87
CA ALA A 239 -3.46 -11.89 -5.97
C ALA A 239 -3.95 -11.67 -7.41
N LEU A 240 -3.07 -11.79 -8.39
CA LEU A 240 -3.41 -11.67 -9.81
C LEU A 240 -4.39 -12.77 -10.25
N ALA A 241 -4.16 -14.01 -9.82
CA ALA A 241 -5.04 -15.13 -10.14
C ALA A 241 -6.46 -14.93 -9.57
N THR A 242 -6.56 -14.56 -8.29
CA THR A 242 -7.86 -14.31 -7.63
C THR A 242 -8.59 -13.10 -8.22
N ALA A 243 -7.87 -12.03 -8.58
CA ALA A 243 -8.45 -10.87 -9.25
C ALA A 243 -9.09 -11.24 -10.60
N ARG A 244 -8.40 -12.06 -11.41
CA ARG A 244 -8.93 -12.53 -12.70
C ARG A 244 -10.14 -13.43 -12.55
N VAL A 245 -10.16 -14.31 -11.55
CA VAL A 245 -11.32 -15.15 -11.24
C VAL A 245 -12.53 -14.30 -10.84
N ALA A 246 -12.31 -13.24 -10.04
CA ALA A 246 -13.36 -12.30 -9.63
C ALA A 246 -13.78 -11.30 -10.72
N GLY A 247 -12.99 -11.13 -11.78
CA GLY A 247 -13.15 -10.04 -12.75
C GLY A 247 -12.85 -8.66 -12.16
N ASP A 248 -12.00 -8.58 -11.13
CA ASP A 248 -11.65 -7.34 -10.44
C ASP A 248 -10.41 -6.68 -11.08
N HIS A 249 -10.64 -5.85 -12.10
CA HIS A 249 -9.57 -5.16 -12.82
C HIS A 249 -8.77 -4.18 -11.95
N ALA A 250 -9.36 -3.62 -10.91
CA ALA A 250 -8.65 -2.71 -10.01
C ALA A 250 -7.64 -3.49 -9.16
N LEU A 251 -8.05 -4.66 -8.65
CA LEU A 251 -7.15 -5.55 -7.93
C LEU A 251 -6.06 -6.14 -8.83
N GLU A 252 -6.39 -6.47 -10.09
CA GLU A 252 -5.41 -6.93 -11.08
C GLU A 252 -4.33 -5.88 -11.33
N ALA A 253 -4.71 -4.62 -11.58
CA ALA A 253 -3.75 -3.52 -11.72
C ALA A 253 -2.89 -3.36 -10.47
N HIS A 254 -3.48 -3.48 -9.28
CA HIS A 254 -2.77 -3.36 -8.02
C HIS A 254 -1.73 -4.49 -7.84
N ALA A 255 -2.05 -5.72 -8.23
CA ALA A 255 -1.10 -6.83 -8.23
C ALA A 255 0.08 -6.56 -9.19
N PHE A 256 -0.18 -6.02 -10.39
CA PHE A 256 0.87 -5.64 -11.33
C PHE A 256 1.79 -4.54 -10.80
N CYS A 257 1.24 -3.49 -10.18
CA CYS A 257 2.06 -2.43 -9.57
C CYS A 257 3.01 -2.97 -8.50
N ASN A 258 2.53 -3.89 -7.65
CA ASN A 258 3.37 -4.48 -6.62
C ASN A 258 4.43 -5.43 -7.21
N ALA A 259 4.07 -6.20 -8.24
CA ALA A 259 5.01 -7.03 -8.98
C ALA A 259 6.09 -6.21 -9.68
N SER A 260 5.76 -5.03 -10.22
CA SER A 260 6.75 -4.15 -10.87
C SER A 260 7.74 -3.56 -9.85
N PHE A 261 7.28 -3.15 -8.66
CA PHE A 261 8.18 -2.77 -7.58
C PHE A 261 9.13 -3.91 -7.19
N LEU A 262 8.63 -5.14 -7.15
CA LEU A 262 9.46 -6.31 -6.85
C LEU A 262 10.47 -6.59 -7.95
N ALA A 263 10.09 -6.48 -9.22
CA ALA A 263 10.99 -6.65 -10.35
C ALA A 263 12.14 -5.65 -10.28
N ARG A 264 11.82 -4.37 -10.10
CA ARG A 264 12.81 -3.29 -9.94
C ARG A 264 13.78 -3.56 -8.79
N ASP A 265 13.26 -3.92 -7.61
CA ASP A 265 14.10 -4.14 -6.42
C ASP A 265 14.92 -5.45 -6.52
N THR A 266 14.54 -6.36 -7.42
CA THR A 266 15.29 -7.59 -7.74
C THR A 266 16.15 -7.49 -9.01
N GLY A 267 16.18 -6.33 -9.67
CA GLY A 267 16.99 -6.07 -10.86
C GLY A 267 16.52 -6.80 -12.13
N ARG A 268 15.21 -7.03 -12.26
CA ARG A 268 14.58 -7.68 -13.42
C ARG A 268 13.76 -6.70 -14.26
#